data_AF-A0AAE6I364-F1
#
_entry.id   AF-A0AAE6I364-F1
#
_cell.length_a   1.000
_cell.length_b   1.000
_cell.length_c   1.000
_cell.angle_alpha   90.00
_cell.angle_beta   90.00
_cell.angle_gamma   90.00
#
_symmetry.space_group_name_H-M   'P 1'
#
loop_
_entity.id
_entity.type
_entity.pdbx_description
1 polymer ?
#
loop_
_entity_poly.entity_id
_entity_poly.type
_entity_poly.pdbx_seq_one_letter_code
_entity_poly.pdbx_strand_id
1 'polypeptide(L)'
;MSRENDVSSSDQNFERVLSKKDIMALAFGAMIGWGWVVLTGEWIQKAGSMGAILAFVIGGIVVLFVGLTYAELTSAMPKCGGDLVFSYRALGKKAAFICTWGMILGYISVVAFEAVAFPSVLENLFSVSYLKGYMYTIAGYDIYASWALIGSISAIIITIVNYFGAKPAAFMQSVVTLMIACVGIALFTGSLFNGSIQNMSPAFVTGGSGKGILAVAIMTPFMYVGFDVIPQAAEEINVPFKKIGKIIILSVIMAVVWYAMIIYSTSVALNSNEINSSSLVAADAMKKMFGNSVVASKILILAGIGGILTSWNSFFMGGSRAIYSMAEAGMLPKFLAKIHPKYKTPTNAVILIGLVSSIAPLFGEKMLVWLSNAGGFGILISYLLVSISFLVLRKKEPNMERPYKVKHPKFVGTMAIVLCVGMLLMFMPGLPSGLSWPYEWGIILTWFLLGGIFYLVASKKAANESKHTKYKEDYYTNKKVSV
;
A
#
# COMPACT_ATOMS: atom_id res chain seq x y z
N MET A 1 9.81 21.82 -29.88
CA MET A 1 8.86 22.24 -30.92
C MET A 1 8.26 20.98 -31.52
N SER A 2 6.93 20.92 -31.49
CA SER A 2 6.00 19.98 -32.16
C SER A 2 6.37 18.51 -32.38
N ARG A 3 5.71 17.64 -31.62
CA ARG A 3 4.93 16.54 -32.22
C ARG A 3 3.50 16.65 -31.69
N GLU A 4 2.68 17.27 -32.52
CA GLU A 4 1.23 17.40 -32.39
C GLU A 4 0.55 16.04 -32.54
N ASN A 5 -0.48 15.85 -31.72
CA ASN A 5 -1.80 15.37 -32.12
C ASN A 5 -1.87 14.43 -33.34
N ASP A 6 -1.71 13.14 -33.08
CA ASP A 6 -2.48 12.12 -33.79
C ASP A 6 -3.18 11.25 -32.74
N VAL A 7 -4.35 11.71 -32.30
CA VAL A 7 -5.29 10.91 -31.52
C VAL A 7 -6.68 11.08 -32.13
N SER A 8 -7.07 10.11 -32.95
CA SER A 8 -8.46 9.77 -33.23
C SER A 8 -8.53 8.24 -33.18
N SER A 9 -9.43 7.54 -32.49
CA SER A 9 -10.73 7.88 -31.89
C SER A 9 -11.10 6.86 -30.77
N SER A 10 -11.32 7.35 -29.55
CA SER A 10 -12.38 7.00 -28.59
C SER A 10 -12.03 7.61 -27.21
N ASP A 11 -12.83 8.59 -26.77
CA ASP A 11 -12.60 9.48 -25.62
C ASP A 11 -12.73 8.81 -24.22
N GLN A 12 -11.95 7.77 -23.95
CA GLN A 12 -11.88 7.11 -22.64
C GLN A 12 -10.43 6.94 -22.15
N ASN A 13 -9.66 8.03 -22.15
CA ASN A 13 -8.32 8.04 -21.56
C ASN A 13 -8.32 8.76 -20.20
N PHE A 14 -7.43 8.32 -19.31
CA PHE A 14 -7.13 9.02 -18.07
C PHE A 14 -6.57 10.43 -18.32
N GLU A 15 -6.89 11.36 -17.43
CA GLU A 15 -6.38 12.71 -17.49
C GLU A 15 -5.07 12.85 -16.69
N ARG A 16 -4.05 13.46 -17.28
CA ARG A 16 -2.75 13.71 -16.62
C ARG A 16 -2.84 14.90 -15.65
N VAL A 17 -3.32 14.63 -14.44
CA VAL A 17 -3.61 15.67 -13.42
C VAL A 17 -2.73 15.61 -12.17
N LEU A 18 -2.02 14.49 -11.94
CA LEU A 18 -1.22 14.27 -10.74
C LEU A 18 0.16 14.90 -10.87
N SER A 19 0.45 15.88 -10.02
CA SER A 19 1.73 16.57 -9.96
C SER A 19 2.78 15.77 -9.19
N LYS A 20 4.04 16.23 -9.23
CA LYS A 20 5.14 15.65 -8.42
C LYS A 20 4.82 15.58 -6.92
N LYS A 21 4.15 16.60 -6.38
CA LYS A 21 3.81 16.66 -4.95
C LYS A 21 2.71 15.65 -4.62
N ASP A 22 1.72 15.56 -5.50
CA ASP A 22 0.58 14.64 -5.37
C ASP A 22 1.06 13.19 -5.30
N ILE A 23 1.94 12.76 -6.23
CA ILE A 23 2.44 11.38 -6.26
C ILE A 23 3.39 11.05 -5.10
N MET A 24 4.11 12.06 -4.57
CA MET A 24 4.93 11.87 -3.38
C MET A 24 4.05 11.68 -2.15
N ALA A 25 3.03 12.52 -1.97
CA ALA A 25 2.06 12.40 -0.88
C ALA A 25 1.25 11.10 -0.97
N LEU A 26 0.91 10.65 -2.17
CA LEU A 26 0.25 9.38 -2.40
C LEU A 26 1.11 8.21 -1.92
N ALA A 27 2.35 8.09 -2.38
CA ALA A 27 3.22 6.99 -1.99
C ALA A 27 3.65 7.05 -0.52
N PHE A 28 4.05 8.22 -0.03
CA PHE A 28 4.42 8.38 1.37
C PHE A 28 3.23 8.14 2.29
N GLY A 29 2.07 8.75 2.02
CA GLY A 29 0.86 8.53 2.81
C GLY A 29 0.27 7.12 2.69
N ALA A 30 0.58 6.37 1.62
CA ALA A 30 0.27 4.95 1.52
C ALA A 30 1.08 4.11 2.53
N MET A 31 2.37 4.43 2.67
CA MET A 31 3.26 3.74 3.61
C MET A 31 3.04 4.17 5.06
N ILE A 32 2.64 5.43 5.30
CA ILE A 32 2.41 5.96 6.65
C ILE A 32 0.93 5.80 7.03
N GLY A 33 0.54 4.57 7.38
CA GLY A 33 -0.80 4.22 7.87
C GLY A 33 -0.98 4.42 9.39
N TRP A 34 -1.88 3.66 10.01
CA TRP A 34 -2.10 3.69 11.47
C TRP A 34 -0.94 3.11 12.30
N GLY A 35 -0.18 2.17 11.72
CA GLY A 35 0.77 1.33 12.47
C GLY A 35 1.87 2.10 13.21
N TRP A 36 2.30 3.28 12.74
CA TRP A 36 3.31 4.06 13.47
C TRP A 36 2.81 4.61 14.82
N VAL A 37 1.49 4.76 15.01
CA VAL A 37 0.94 5.23 16.29
C VAL A 37 0.82 4.10 17.30
N VAL A 38 0.40 2.91 16.84
CA VAL A 38 0.05 1.78 17.73
C VAL A 38 1.13 0.72 17.86
N LEU A 39 1.83 0.40 16.78
CA LEU A 39 2.78 -0.72 16.79
C LEU A 39 4.18 -0.30 17.24
N THR A 40 4.44 1.00 17.39
CA THR A 40 5.78 1.49 17.77
C THR A 40 6.22 0.95 19.13
N GLY A 41 5.29 0.85 20.10
CA GLY A 41 5.56 0.19 21.38
C GLY A 41 5.98 -1.27 21.23
N GLU A 42 5.24 -2.02 20.43
CA GLU A 42 5.50 -3.44 20.17
C GLU A 42 6.87 -3.65 19.52
N TRP A 43 7.24 -2.80 18.54
CA TRP A 43 8.55 -2.88 17.89
C TRP A 43 9.69 -2.64 18.89
N ILE A 44 9.56 -1.62 19.75
CA ILE A 44 10.55 -1.30 20.78
C ILE A 44 10.62 -2.43 21.82
N GLN A 45 9.49 -2.99 22.25
CA GLN A 45 9.46 -4.10 23.20
C GLN A 45 10.12 -5.37 22.64
N LYS A 46 9.91 -5.67 21.35
CA LYS A 46 10.46 -6.87 20.70
C LYS A 46 11.95 -6.78 20.40
N ALA A 47 12.44 -5.62 19.95
CA ALA A 47 13.82 -5.48 19.47
C ALA A 47 14.72 -4.58 20.33
N GLY A 48 14.13 -3.78 21.23
CA GLY A 48 14.79 -2.66 21.89
C GLY A 48 14.79 -1.43 20.98
N SER A 49 15.08 -0.26 21.55
CA SER A 49 15.01 1.02 20.84
C SER A 49 15.87 1.04 19.56
N MET A 50 17.15 0.64 19.68
CA MET A 50 18.08 0.61 18.55
C MET A 50 17.85 -0.61 17.66
N GLY A 51 17.45 -1.74 18.24
CA GLY A 51 17.09 -2.92 17.48
C GLY A 51 15.90 -2.69 16.55
N ALA A 52 14.88 -1.97 17.00
CA ALA A 52 13.72 -1.61 16.20
C ALA A 52 14.11 -0.67 15.04
N ILE A 53 14.93 0.35 15.30
CA ILE A 53 15.46 1.25 14.25
C ILE A 53 16.24 0.44 13.20
N LEU A 54 17.16 -0.44 13.63
CA LEU A 54 17.93 -1.28 12.72
C LEU A 54 17.05 -2.24 11.92
N ALA A 55 16.02 -2.81 12.53
CA ALA A 55 15.05 -3.66 11.84
C ALA A 55 14.34 -2.91 10.71
N PHE A 56 13.89 -1.67 10.95
CA PHE A 56 13.27 -0.83 9.92
C PHE A 56 14.24 -0.41 8.81
N VAL A 57 15.51 -0.16 9.13
CA VAL A 57 16.54 0.13 8.13
C VAL A 57 16.82 -1.11 7.26
N ILE A 58 16.96 -2.29 7.86
CA ILE A 58 17.16 -3.56 7.14
C ILE A 58 15.97 -3.83 6.23
N GLY A 59 14.75 -3.73 6.75
CA GLY A 59 13.51 -3.83 5.98
C GLY A 59 13.44 -2.86 4.80
N GLY A 60 13.82 -1.61 5.06
CA GLY A 60 13.89 -0.57 4.05
C GLY A 60 14.85 -0.90 2.92
N ILE A 61 16.03 -1.44 3.23
CA ILE A 61 17.00 -1.89 2.23
C ILE A 61 16.41 -2.99 1.35
N VAL A 62 15.66 -3.93 1.92
CA VAL A 62 14.98 -4.98 1.15
C VAL A 62 13.98 -4.37 0.17
N VAL A 63 13.12 -3.49 0.66
CA VAL A 63 12.10 -2.85 -0.17
C VAL A 63 12.72 -1.91 -1.21
N LEU A 64 13.87 -1.30 -0.93
CA LEU A 64 14.60 -0.49 -1.91
C LEU A 64 15.06 -1.31 -3.13
N PHE A 65 15.48 -2.56 -2.95
CA PHE A 65 15.82 -3.42 -4.09
C PHE A 65 14.61 -3.65 -5.00
N VAL A 66 13.45 -3.95 -4.40
CA VAL A 66 12.19 -4.08 -5.13
C VAL A 66 11.81 -2.76 -5.79
N GLY A 67 11.83 -1.66 -5.04
CA GLY A 67 11.53 -0.31 -5.49
C GLY A 67 12.39 0.14 -6.68
N LEU A 68 13.67 -0.27 -6.74
CA LEU A 68 14.55 0.01 -7.90
C LEU A 68 14.08 -0.70 -9.17
N THR A 69 13.56 -1.93 -9.07
CA THR A 69 12.97 -2.62 -10.22
C THR A 69 11.71 -1.90 -10.71
N TYR A 70 10.84 -1.50 -9.78
CA TYR A 70 9.63 -0.71 -10.05
C TYR A 70 9.96 0.66 -10.65
N ALA A 71 10.98 1.34 -10.14
CA ALA A 71 11.39 2.67 -10.59
C ALA A 71 11.78 2.69 -12.07
N GLU A 72 12.56 1.69 -12.52
CA GLU A 72 12.93 1.56 -13.92
C GLU A 72 11.72 1.17 -14.78
N LEU A 73 11.00 0.11 -14.40
CA LEU A 73 9.87 -0.40 -15.19
C LEU A 73 8.76 0.63 -15.35
N THR A 74 8.39 1.34 -14.28
CA THR A 74 7.37 2.40 -14.31
C THR A 74 7.81 3.56 -15.19
N SER A 75 9.09 3.95 -15.14
CA SER A 75 9.61 5.01 -16.00
C SER A 75 9.67 4.62 -17.48
N ALA A 76 9.87 3.33 -17.78
CA ALA A 76 9.95 2.83 -19.15
C ALA A 76 8.56 2.56 -19.76
N MET A 77 7.59 2.19 -18.93
CA MET A 77 6.23 1.83 -19.33
C MET A 77 5.18 2.51 -18.41
N PRO A 78 5.02 3.84 -18.47
CA PRO A 78 4.13 4.59 -17.59
C PRO A 78 2.66 4.46 -18.02
N LYS A 79 2.12 3.24 -17.90
CA LYS A 79 0.73 2.88 -18.23
C LYS A 79 -0.05 2.49 -16.97
N CYS A 80 -1.38 2.64 -17.01
CA CYS A 80 -2.25 2.31 -15.88
C CYS A 80 -2.13 0.83 -15.53
N GLY A 81 -2.16 0.52 -14.23
CA GLY A 81 -2.08 -0.86 -13.74
C GLY A 81 -0.67 -1.45 -13.65
N GLY A 82 0.39 -0.64 -13.86
CA GLY A 82 1.81 -0.92 -13.58
C GLY A 82 2.22 -2.39 -13.67
N ASP A 83 2.04 -3.13 -12.57
CA ASP A 83 2.32 -4.57 -12.45
C ASP A 83 1.83 -5.38 -13.64
N LEU A 84 0.59 -5.15 -14.08
CA LEU A 84 -0.01 -5.85 -15.21
C LEU A 84 0.83 -5.61 -16.47
N VAL A 85 1.17 -4.36 -16.74
CA VAL A 85 1.90 -3.95 -17.93
C VAL A 85 3.29 -4.58 -17.95
N PHE A 86 3.99 -4.53 -16.81
CA PHE A 86 5.36 -5.05 -16.70
C PHE A 86 5.41 -6.57 -16.89
N SER A 87 4.55 -7.27 -16.15
CA SER A 87 4.50 -8.73 -16.15
C SER A 87 3.89 -9.30 -17.43
N TYR A 88 2.94 -8.60 -18.05
CA TYR A 88 2.38 -8.99 -19.35
C TYR A 88 3.45 -8.94 -20.44
N ARG A 89 4.19 -7.84 -20.52
CA ARG A 89 5.25 -7.69 -21.53
C ARG A 89 6.38 -8.70 -21.33
N ALA A 90 6.75 -8.98 -20.08
CA ALA A 90 7.88 -9.85 -19.77
C ALA A 90 7.54 -11.36 -19.85
N LEU A 91 6.44 -11.75 -19.22
CA LEU A 91 6.09 -13.13 -18.88
C LEU A 91 4.79 -13.62 -19.56
N GLY A 92 4.03 -12.72 -20.16
CA GLY A 92 2.78 -13.03 -20.86
C GLY A 92 1.54 -13.04 -19.95
N LYS A 93 0.39 -13.29 -20.59
CA LYS A 93 -0.96 -13.07 -20.01
C LYS A 93 -1.20 -13.79 -18.68
N LYS A 94 -0.80 -15.07 -18.55
CA LYS A 94 -1.07 -15.88 -17.34
C LYS A 94 -0.30 -15.40 -16.12
N ALA A 95 1.00 -15.14 -16.27
CA ALA A 95 1.82 -14.63 -15.18
C ALA A 95 1.39 -13.22 -14.77
N ALA A 96 0.98 -12.40 -15.73
CA ALA A 96 0.47 -11.07 -15.47
C ALA A 96 -0.84 -11.08 -14.68
N PHE A 97 -1.73 -12.03 -14.98
CA PHE A 97 -2.94 -12.23 -14.20
C PHE A 97 -2.60 -12.54 -12.73
N ILE A 98 -1.72 -13.52 -12.46
CA ILE A 98 -1.33 -13.87 -11.09
C ILE A 98 -0.69 -12.68 -10.37
N CYS A 99 0.19 -11.96 -11.07
CA CYS A 99 0.87 -10.77 -10.55
C CYS A 99 -0.12 -9.70 -10.11
N THR A 100 -1.02 -9.25 -10.98
CA THR A 100 -1.93 -8.15 -10.66
C THR A 100 -3.07 -8.60 -9.75
N TRP A 101 -3.54 -9.84 -9.86
CA TRP A 101 -4.58 -10.37 -8.98
C TRP A 101 -4.11 -10.54 -7.53
N GLY A 102 -2.84 -10.92 -7.34
CA GLY A 102 -2.18 -10.91 -6.03
C GLY A 102 -2.08 -9.50 -5.44
N MET A 103 -1.77 -8.50 -6.28
CA MET A 103 -1.68 -7.10 -5.85
C MET A 103 -3.06 -6.56 -5.43
N ILE A 104 -4.11 -6.87 -6.20
CA ILE A 104 -5.48 -6.47 -5.89
C ILE A 104 -5.94 -7.07 -4.55
N LEU A 105 -5.55 -8.31 -4.23
CA LEU A 105 -5.83 -8.89 -2.90
C LEU A 105 -5.24 -8.00 -1.81
N GLY A 106 -3.97 -7.63 -1.93
CA GLY A 106 -3.29 -6.73 -1.00
C GLY A 106 -4.02 -5.40 -0.82
N TYR A 107 -4.34 -4.72 -1.92
CA TYR A 107 -4.98 -3.41 -1.85
C TYR A 107 -6.40 -3.47 -1.27
N ILE A 108 -7.21 -4.44 -1.67
CA ILE A 108 -8.55 -4.62 -1.10
C ILE A 108 -8.47 -4.98 0.39
N SER A 109 -7.46 -5.76 0.78
CA SER A 109 -7.23 -6.11 2.19
C SER A 109 -6.95 -4.87 3.03
N VAL A 110 -6.08 -3.98 2.56
CA VAL A 110 -5.81 -2.71 3.26
C VAL A 110 -7.05 -1.82 3.28
N VAL A 111 -7.74 -1.64 2.15
CA VAL A 111 -8.97 -0.85 2.07
C VAL A 111 -10.07 -1.35 3.03
N ALA A 112 -10.20 -2.67 3.20
CA ALA A 112 -11.12 -3.26 4.17
C ALA A 112 -10.64 -3.07 5.61
N PHE A 113 -9.34 -3.21 5.85
CA PHE A 113 -8.72 -3.00 7.16
C PHE A 113 -8.93 -1.56 7.66
N GLU A 114 -8.66 -0.57 6.82
CA GLU A 114 -8.78 0.85 7.19
C GLU A 114 -10.23 1.25 7.51
N ALA A 115 -11.21 0.66 6.82
CA ALA A 115 -12.64 0.89 7.09
C ALA A 115 -13.09 0.46 8.49
N VAL A 116 -12.39 -0.53 9.05
CA VAL A 116 -12.63 -1.06 10.39
C VAL A 116 -11.74 -0.43 11.44
N ALA A 117 -10.48 -0.12 11.09
CA ALA A 117 -9.59 0.59 11.99
C ALA A 117 -10.13 1.99 12.31
N PHE A 118 -10.68 2.71 11.33
CA PHE A 118 -11.16 4.08 11.48
C PHE A 118 -12.12 4.30 12.67
N PRO A 119 -13.25 3.57 12.81
CA PRO A 119 -14.13 3.73 13.96
C PRO A 119 -13.44 3.41 15.29
N SER A 120 -12.63 2.36 15.37
CA SER A 120 -11.89 2.00 16.60
C SER A 120 -10.93 3.11 17.05
N VAL A 121 -10.32 3.84 16.12
CA VAL A 121 -9.45 4.98 16.45
C VAL A 121 -10.24 6.20 16.90
N LEU A 122 -11.44 6.43 16.35
CA LEU A 122 -12.28 7.55 16.78
C LEU A 122 -12.67 7.45 18.27
N GLU A 123 -12.86 6.23 18.79
CA GLU A 123 -13.11 6.02 20.23
C GLU A 123 -11.96 6.55 21.08
N ASN A 124 -10.72 6.29 20.65
CA ASN A 124 -9.51 6.78 21.33
C ASN A 124 -9.41 8.31 21.29
N LEU A 125 -9.82 8.96 20.20
CA LEU A 125 -9.78 10.42 20.08
C LEU A 125 -10.78 11.13 21.00
N PHE A 126 -12.01 10.64 21.04
CA PHE A 126 -13.10 11.29 21.78
C PHE A 126 -13.20 10.82 23.24
N SER A 127 -12.57 9.70 23.60
CA SER A 127 -12.65 9.09 24.93
C SER A 127 -14.10 8.83 25.39
N VAL A 128 -15.02 8.68 24.43
CA VAL A 128 -16.43 8.39 24.65
C VAL A 128 -16.76 7.14 23.86
N SER A 129 -17.23 6.11 24.56
CA SER A 129 -17.78 4.92 23.90
C SER A 129 -19.10 5.30 23.25
N TYR A 130 -19.13 5.31 21.92
CA TYR A 130 -20.34 5.51 21.13
C TYR A 130 -20.98 4.18 20.71
N LEU A 131 -20.47 3.06 21.22
CA LEU A 131 -20.95 1.71 20.94
C LEU A 131 -22.42 1.56 21.39
N LYS A 132 -23.31 1.46 20.41
CA LYS A 132 -24.76 1.36 20.60
C LYS A 132 -25.33 0.36 19.61
N GLY A 133 -26.31 -0.42 20.07
CA GLY A 133 -26.99 -1.44 19.27
C GLY A 133 -26.07 -2.62 18.97
N TYR A 134 -25.84 -3.48 19.96
CA TYR A 134 -25.16 -4.76 19.75
C TYR A 134 -25.86 -5.54 18.63
N MET A 135 -25.09 -6.01 17.64
CA MET A 135 -25.62 -6.80 16.53
C MET A 135 -25.33 -8.29 16.74
N TYR A 136 -24.05 -8.66 16.75
CA TYR A 136 -23.58 -10.03 16.92
C TYR A 136 -22.09 -10.07 17.25
N THR A 137 -21.64 -11.21 17.76
CA THR A 137 -20.22 -11.51 17.97
C THR A 137 -19.71 -12.41 16.86
N ILE A 138 -18.61 -12.04 16.22
CA ILE A 138 -17.94 -12.87 15.21
C ILE A 138 -16.46 -13.02 15.55
N ALA A 139 -15.97 -14.26 15.55
CA ALA A 139 -14.59 -14.60 15.92
C ALA A 139 -14.12 -14.04 17.29
N GLY A 140 -15.05 -13.79 18.22
CA GLY A 140 -14.76 -13.20 19.53
C GLY A 140 -14.60 -11.67 19.51
N TYR A 141 -15.14 -11.00 18.50
CA TYR A 141 -15.25 -9.54 18.44
C TYR A 141 -16.73 -9.14 18.39
N ASP A 142 -17.14 -8.24 19.28
CA ASP A 142 -18.51 -7.75 19.36
C ASP A 142 -18.72 -6.59 18.38
N ILE A 143 -19.67 -6.76 17.47
CA ILE A 143 -19.99 -5.75 16.48
C ILE A 143 -21.21 -4.97 16.94
N TYR A 144 -21.05 -3.64 17.02
CA TYR A 144 -22.10 -2.69 17.34
C TYR A 144 -22.52 -1.93 16.07
N ALA A 145 -23.83 -1.65 15.95
CA ALA A 145 -24.40 -0.96 14.81
C ALA A 145 -23.79 0.43 14.61
N SER A 146 -23.55 1.18 15.68
CA SER A 146 -22.91 2.50 15.58
C SER A 146 -21.48 2.45 15.06
N TRP A 147 -20.70 1.44 15.46
CA TRP A 147 -19.33 1.23 15.01
C TRP A 147 -19.28 0.83 13.53
N ALA A 148 -20.10 -0.15 13.15
CA ALA A 148 -20.20 -0.58 11.76
C ALA A 148 -20.66 0.57 10.85
N LEU A 149 -21.64 1.36 11.30
CA LEU A 149 -22.17 2.50 10.55
C LEU A 149 -21.10 3.56 10.29
N ILE A 150 -20.27 3.90 11.29
CA ILE A 150 -19.18 4.87 11.09
C ILE A 150 -18.18 4.35 10.07
N GLY A 151 -17.74 3.09 10.18
CA GLY A 151 -16.84 2.48 9.20
C GLY A 151 -17.42 2.50 7.78
N SER A 152 -18.69 2.09 7.63
CA SER A 152 -19.39 2.04 6.35
C SER A 152 -19.59 3.43 5.75
N ILE A 153 -20.00 4.43 6.55
CA ILE A 153 -20.17 5.82 6.08
C ILE A 153 -18.83 6.40 5.65
N SER A 154 -17.75 6.18 6.41
CA SER A 154 -16.41 6.63 6.03
C SER A 154 -15.94 5.98 4.72
N ALA A 155 -16.23 4.70 4.51
CA ALA A 155 -15.96 4.01 3.25
C ALA A 155 -16.70 4.63 2.06
N ILE A 156 -17.97 4.99 2.26
CA ILE A 156 -18.77 5.70 1.26
C ILE A 156 -18.17 7.07 0.97
N ILE A 157 -17.72 7.82 1.98
CA ILE A 157 -17.07 9.13 1.79
C ILE A 157 -15.78 8.99 0.97
N ILE A 158 -14.90 8.04 1.29
CA ILE A 158 -13.68 7.77 0.52
C ILE A 158 -14.01 7.37 -0.92
N THR A 159 -15.06 6.58 -1.10
CA THR A 159 -15.56 6.19 -2.43
C THR A 159 -16.03 7.39 -3.23
N ILE A 160 -16.79 8.31 -2.61
CA ILE A 160 -17.29 9.54 -3.24
C ILE A 160 -16.11 10.43 -3.68
N VAL A 161 -15.10 10.61 -2.81
CA VAL A 161 -13.89 11.38 -3.12
C VAL A 161 -13.18 10.81 -4.34
N ASN A 162 -13.04 9.47 -4.41
CA ASN A 162 -12.39 8.78 -5.53
C ASN A 162 -13.25 8.74 -6.80
N TYR A 163 -14.58 8.79 -6.67
CA TYR A 163 -15.51 8.84 -7.79
C TYR A 163 -15.39 10.15 -8.57
N PHE A 164 -15.34 11.29 -7.86
CA PHE A 164 -15.34 12.64 -8.45
C PHE A 164 -14.02 13.07 -9.11
N GLY A 165 -12.98 12.25 -9.06
CA GLY A 165 -11.74 12.49 -9.80
C GLY A 165 -10.48 12.20 -8.98
N ALA A 166 -9.38 11.97 -9.69
CA ALA A 166 -8.08 11.79 -9.06
C ALA A 166 -7.55 13.07 -8.38
N LYS A 167 -7.94 14.26 -8.87
CA LYS A 167 -7.43 15.53 -8.36
C LYS A 167 -7.97 15.88 -6.95
N PRO A 168 -9.29 15.80 -6.66
CA PRO A 168 -9.80 15.96 -5.31
C PRO A 168 -9.19 14.95 -4.32
N ALA A 169 -9.09 13.67 -4.73
CA ALA A 169 -8.47 12.62 -3.91
C ALA A 169 -7.00 12.93 -3.59
N ALA A 170 -6.22 13.37 -4.58
CA ALA A 170 -4.83 13.78 -4.39
C ALA A 170 -4.66 15.05 -3.55
N PHE A 171 -5.62 15.99 -3.62
CA PHE A 171 -5.62 17.18 -2.78
C PHE A 171 -5.85 16.80 -1.31
N MET A 172 -6.89 16.01 -1.02
CA MET A 172 -7.14 15.46 0.31
C MET A 172 -5.90 14.73 0.84
N GLN A 173 -5.32 13.83 0.01
CA GLN A 173 -4.09 13.12 0.32
C GLN A 173 -2.96 14.07 0.74
N SER A 174 -2.72 15.12 -0.05
CA SER A 174 -1.60 16.04 0.16
C SER A 174 -1.76 16.85 1.45
N VAL A 175 -2.98 17.34 1.73
CA VAL A 175 -3.27 18.09 2.96
C VAL A 175 -3.09 17.21 4.19
N VAL A 176 -3.66 16.00 4.18
CA VAL A 176 -3.56 15.08 5.31
C VAL A 176 -2.13 14.58 5.50
N THR A 177 -1.42 14.25 4.42
CA THR A 177 -0.01 13.84 4.50
C THR A 177 0.88 14.93 5.07
N LEU A 178 0.63 16.20 4.71
CA LEU A 178 1.36 17.34 5.28
C LEU A 178 1.08 17.48 6.78
N MET A 179 -0.18 17.31 7.21
CA MET A 179 -0.55 17.31 8.62
C MET A 179 0.21 16.23 9.39
N ILE A 180 0.24 14.99 8.88
CA ILE A 180 1.01 13.89 9.46
C ILE A 180 2.48 14.31 9.59
N ALA A 181 3.09 14.78 8.51
CA ALA A 181 4.49 15.19 8.49
C ALA A 181 4.79 16.27 9.55
N CYS A 182 3.95 17.30 9.65
CA CYS A 182 4.08 18.35 10.67
C CYS A 182 4.02 17.80 12.09
N VAL A 183 3.09 16.89 12.38
CA VAL A 183 2.91 16.32 13.72
C VAL A 183 4.06 15.38 14.09
N GLY A 184 4.52 14.52 13.17
CA GLY A 184 5.69 13.68 13.44
C GLY A 184 6.98 14.46 13.58
N ILE A 185 7.17 15.54 12.80
CA ILE A 185 8.30 16.46 12.99
C ILE A 185 8.19 17.15 14.35
N ALA A 186 7.01 17.55 14.79
CA ALA A 186 6.81 18.14 16.12
C ALA A 186 7.14 17.15 17.24
N LEU A 187 6.74 15.88 17.11
CA LEU A 187 7.15 14.83 18.05
C LEU A 187 8.69 14.67 18.05
N PHE A 188 9.31 14.67 16.88
CA PHE A 188 10.77 14.57 16.76
C PHE A 188 11.50 15.73 17.40
N THR A 189 11.12 16.96 17.10
CA THR A 189 11.72 18.14 17.73
C THR A 189 11.46 18.16 19.23
N GLY A 190 10.26 17.83 19.69
CA GLY A 190 9.95 17.69 21.12
C GLY A 190 10.85 16.67 21.82
N SER A 191 11.13 15.53 21.16
CA SER A 191 12.04 14.50 21.68
C SER A 191 13.50 14.94 21.76
N LEU A 192 13.95 15.86 20.89
CA LEU A 192 15.32 16.39 20.94
C LEU A 192 15.55 17.36 22.11
N PHE A 193 14.52 18.12 22.49
CA PHE A 193 14.64 19.13 23.56
C PHE A 193 14.26 18.60 24.95
N ASN A 194 13.24 17.75 25.03
CA ASN A 194 12.65 17.31 26.30
C ASN A 194 12.85 15.81 26.58
N GLY A 195 13.49 15.10 25.65
CA GLY A 195 13.71 13.66 25.75
C GLY A 195 14.94 13.27 26.57
N SER A 196 14.97 12.03 27.06
CA SER A 196 16.09 11.47 27.81
C SER A 196 16.62 10.19 27.15
N ILE A 197 17.90 10.20 26.75
CA ILE A 197 18.55 9.05 26.10
C ILE A 197 18.56 7.81 27.01
N GLN A 198 18.53 8.00 28.33
CA GLN A 198 18.45 6.93 29.32
C GLN A 198 17.18 6.07 29.14
N ASN A 199 16.09 6.66 28.65
CA ASN A 199 14.84 5.94 28.37
C ASN A 199 14.99 4.90 27.24
N MET A 200 15.99 5.06 26.36
CA MET A 200 16.25 4.10 25.28
C MET A 200 16.78 2.76 25.79
N SER A 201 17.07 2.62 27.09
CA SER A 201 17.53 1.38 27.69
C SER A 201 16.36 0.41 27.95
N PRO A 202 16.46 -0.86 27.50
CA PRO A 202 17.59 -1.45 26.79
C PRO A 202 17.59 -1.10 25.30
N ALA A 203 18.77 -0.71 24.77
CA ALA A 203 18.92 -0.40 23.34
C ALA A 203 18.66 -1.63 22.45
N PHE A 204 18.95 -2.82 22.99
CA PHE A 204 18.69 -4.12 22.40
C PHE A 204 18.15 -5.05 23.49
N VAL A 205 17.11 -5.83 23.18
CA VAL A 205 16.58 -6.82 24.14
C VAL A 205 17.66 -7.85 24.51
N THR A 206 17.82 -8.12 25.81
CA THR A 206 18.78 -9.07 26.38
C THR A 206 18.37 -10.52 26.04
N GLY A 207 19.36 -11.38 25.72
CA GLY A 207 19.12 -12.81 25.43
C GLY A 207 18.92 -13.19 23.96
N GLY A 208 19.07 -12.26 23.02
CA GLY A 208 19.09 -12.55 21.58
C GLY A 208 18.71 -11.38 20.70
N SER A 209 19.52 -10.31 20.68
CA SER A 209 19.29 -9.10 19.88
C SER A 209 18.95 -9.41 18.42
N GLY A 210 19.58 -10.42 17.81
CA GLY A 210 19.26 -10.87 16.46
C GLY A 210 17.84 -11.42 16.29
N LYS A 211 17.27 -12.12 17.28
CA LYS A 211 15.89 -12.63 17.22
C LYS A 211 14.87 -11.50 17.30
N GLY A 212 15.09 -10.52 18.19
CA GLY A 212 14.22 -9.35 18.32
C GLY A 212 14.23 -8.48 17.07
N ILE A 213 15.42 -8.17 16.56
CA ILE A 213 15.60 -7.43 15.29
C ILE A 213 14.90 -8.17 14.15
N LEU A 214 15.10 -9.49 14.04
CA LEU A 214 14.46 -10.29 13.00
C LEU A 214 12.93 -10.27 13.14
N ALA A 215 12.40 -10.40 14.36
CA ALA A 215 10.96 -10.37 14.62
C ALA A 215 10.30 -9.07 14.14
N VAL A 216 10.95 -7.92 14.35
CA VAL A 216 10.46 -6.62 13.84
C VAL A 216 10.71 -6.50 12.33
N ALA A 217 11.88 -6.92 11.84
CA ALA A 217 12.26 -6.78 10.44
C ALA A 217 11.28 -7.51 9.50
N ILE A 218 10.68 -8.61 9.93
CA ILE A 218 9.69 -9.36 9.15
C ILE A 218 8.37 -8.60 8.99
N MET A 219 8.03 -7.70 9.93
CA MET A 219 6.83 -6.86 9.86
C MET A 219 7.03 -5.66 8.92
N THR A 220 8.27 -5.20 8.74
CA THR A 220 8.59 -3.98 7.98
C THR A 220 8.17 -3.97 6.52
N PRO A 221 8.16 -5.07 5.74
CA PRO A 221 7.74 -5.01 4.33
C PRO A 221 6.29 -4.56 4.21
N PHE A 222 5.43 -5.03 5.12
CA PHE A 222 4.04 -4.58 5.22
C PHE A 222 3.96 -3.07 5.49
N MET A 223 4.83 -2.54 6.35
CA MET A 223 4.89 -1.11 6.67
C MET A 223 5.39 -0.23 5.52
N TYR A 224 6.03 -0.82 4.51
CA TYR A 224 6.57 -0.11 3.35
C TYR A 224 5.78 -0.38 2.05
N VAL A 225 4.68 -1.12 2.11
CA VAL A 225 3.75 -1.22 0.98
C VAL A 225 3.17 0.17 0.71
N GLY A 226 3.17 0.61 -0.55
CA GLY A 226 2.60 1.90 -0.92
C GLY A 226 3.35 2.63 -2.04
N PHE A 227 4.66 2.39 -2.20
CA PHE A 227 5.41 2.95 -3.32
C PHE A 227 4.91 2.40 -4.68
N ASP A 228 4.38 1.19 -4.66
CA ASP A 228 3.82 0.43 -5.78
C ASP A 228 2.45 0.95 -6.25
N VAL A 229 1.82 1.86 -5.49
CA VAL A 229 0.62 2.58 -5.94
C VAL A 229 0.94 3.56 -7.08
N ILE A 230 2.14 4.14 -7.11
CA ILE A 230 2.58 5.05 -8.18
C ILE A 230 2.45 4.40 -9.58
N PRO A 231 3.00 3.19 -9.82
CA PRO A 231 2.84 2.47 -11.08
C PRO A 231 1.39 2.29 -11.53
N GLN A 232 0.45 2.10 -10.59
CA GLN A 232 -0.95 1.86 -10.93
C GLN A 232 -1.60 3.09 -11.56
N ALA A 233 -1.23 4.28 -11.08
CA ALA A 233 -1.76 5.56 -11.54
C ALA A 233 -0.87 6.25 -12.58
N ALA A 234 0.09 5.54 -13.19
CA ALA A 234 1.14 6.15 -14.01
C ALA A 234 0.62 7.00 -15.18
N GLU A 235 -0.55 6.68 -15.75
CA GLU A 235 -1.15 7.47 -16.84
C GLU A 235 -1.74 8.81 -16.42
N GLU A 236 -2.09 8.96 -15.15
CA GLU A 236 -2.61 10.20 -14.58
C GLU A 236 -1.47 11.14 -14.12
N ILE A 237 -0.21 10.67 -14.17
CA ILE A 237 0.95 11.43 -13.69
C ILE A 237 1.41 12.42 -14.75
N ASN A 238 1.33 13.71 -14.41
CA ASN A 238 1.85 14.81 -15.21
C ASN A 238 3.27 15.20 -14.80
N VAL A 239 4.19 14.24 -14.89
CA VAL A 239 5.60 14.39 -14.52
C VAL A 239 6.47 13.67 -15.56
N PRO A 240 7.65 14.23 -15.94
CA PRO A 240 8.58 13.53 -16.82
C PRO A 240 8.91 12.12 -16.32
N PHE A 241 8.88 11.13 -17.20
CA PHE A 241 8.99 9.71 -16.84
C PHE A 241 10.24 9.37 -16.01
N LYS A 242 11.38 10.00 -16.32
CA LYS A 242 12.64 9.87 -15.53
C LYS A 242 12.48 10.29 -14.06
N LYS A 243 11.62 11.27 -13.78
CA LYS A 243 11.37 11.75 -12.41
C LYS A 243 10.43 10.80 -11.66
N ILE A 244 9.54 10.06 -12.33
CA ILE A 244 8.65 9.07 -11.70
C ILE A 244 9.47 8.02 -10.96
N GLY A 245 10.47 7.43 -11.63
CA GLY A 245 11.37 6.44 -11.01
C GLY A 245 12.13 6.99 -9.79
N LYS A 246 12.58 8.25 -9.84
CA LYS A 246 13.22 8.90 -8.68
C LYS A 246 12.27 9.08 -7.50
N ILE A 247 11.00 9.36 -7.76
CA ILE A 247 10.00 9.60 -6.72
C ILE A 247 9.65 8.31 -6.00
N ILE A 248 9.56 7.18 -6.71
CA ILE A 248 9.38 5.85 -6.10
C ILE A 248 10.47 5.61 -5.05
N ILE A 249 11.75 5.74 -5.43
CA ILE A 249 12.87 5.54 -4.50
C ILE A 249 12.87 6.54 -3.35
N LEU A 250 12.65 7.82 -3.66
CA LEU A 250 12.63 8.87 -2.64
C LEU A 250 11.50 8.63 -1.62
N SER A 251 10.33 8.14 -2.05
CA SER A 251 9.23 7.82 -1.14
C SER A 251 9.60 6.72 -0.15
N VAL A 252 10.27 5.66 -0.61
CA VAL A 252 10.73 4.56 0.26
C VAL A 252 11.77 5.07 1.26
N ILE A 253 12.76 5.83 0.81
CA ILE A 253 13.78 6.42 1.71
C ILE A 253 13.11 7.32 2.76
N MET A 254 12.15 8.15 2.35
CA MET A 254 11.40 9.00 3.28
C MET A 254 10.63 8.18 4.32
N ALA A 255 10.01 7.07 3.92
CA ALA A 255 9.33 6.18 4.86
C ALA A 255 10.31 5.53 5.85
N VAL A 256 11.48 5.08 5.40
CA VAL A 256 12.52 4.51 6.28
C VAL A 256 12.97 5.54 7.32
N VAL A 257 13.26 6.76 6.87
CA VAL A 257 13.65 7.87 7.77
C VAL A 257 12.52 8.19 8.73
N TRP A 258 11.27 8.22 8.25
CA TRP A 258 10.10 8.48 9.08
C TRP A 258 9.95 7.46 10.21
N TYR A 259 9.95 6.16 9.89
CA TYR A 259 9.80 5.14 10.92
C TYR A 259 10.95 5.14 11.93
N ALA A 260 12.20 5.26 11.46
CA ALA A 260 13.35 5.39 12.35
C ALA A 260 13.24 6.61 13.27
N MET A 261 12.77 7.74 12.73
CA MET A 261 12.54 8.98 13.47
C MET A 261 11.46 8.81 14.55
N ILE A 262 10.31 8.22 14.22
CA ILE A 262 9.22 7.97 15.19
C ILE A 262 9.66 7.00 16.30
N ILE A 263 10.33 5.90 15.95
CA ILE A 263 10.85 4.94 16.92
C ILE A 263 11.85 5.61 17.85
N TYR A 264 12.77 6.41 17.30
CA TYR A 264 13.71 7.18 18.11
C TYR A 264 12.99 8.13 19.08
N SER A 265 12.05 8.93 18.58
CA SER A 265 11.34 9.92 19.41
C SER A 265 10.56 9.30 20.55
N THR A 266 9.87 8.20 20.29
CA THR A 266 9.09 7.48 21.30
C THR A 266 10.01 6.80 22.33
N SER A 267 11.12 6.22 21.89
CA SER A 267 12.12 5.57 22.77
C SER A 267 12.81 6.55 23.71
N VAL A 268 13.05 7.79 23.28
CA VAL A 268 13.66 8.83 24.11
C VAL A 268 12.63 9.48 25.04
N ALA A 269 11.36 9.51 24.63
CA ALA A 269 10.28 10.09 25.42
C ALA A 269 9.84 9.21 26.60
N LEU A 270 9.67 7.91 26.37
CA LEU A 270 9.08 6.97 27.32
C LEU A 270 10.08 5.87 27.70
N ASN A 271 10.14 5.53 29.00
CA ASN A 271 10.90 4.39 29.47
C ASN A 271 10.15 3.07 29.25
N SER A 272 10.84 1.94 29.44
CA SER A 272 10.28 0.59 29.21
C SER A 272 8.97 0.32 29.98
N ASN A 273 8.82 0.82 31.20
CA ASN A 273 7.60 0.61 32.00
C ASN A 273 6.44 1.43 31.45
N GLU A 274 6.69 2.67 31.06
CA GLU A 274 5.67 3.54 30.45
C GLU A 274 5.19 2.96 29.11
N ILE A 275 6.11 2.47 28.28
CA ILE A 275 5.79 1.79 27.01
C ILE A 275 4.90 0.57 27.25
N ASN A 276 5.17 -0.24 28.29
CA ASN A 276 4.37 -1.42 28.63
C ASN A 276 2.96 -1.08 29.13
N SER A 277 2.80 0.08 29.78
CA SER A 277 1.50 0.53 30.31
C SER A 277 0.65 1.31 29.30
N SER A 278 1.24 1.70 28.17
CA SER A 278 0.60 2.58 27.19
C SER A 278 -0.11 1.77 26.10
N SER A 279 -1.35 2.17 25.79
CA SER A 279 -2.08 1.65 24.65
C SER A 279 -1.69 2.32 23.33
N LEU A 280 -1.28 3.60 23.39
CA LEU A 280 -0.92 4.43 22.23
C LEU A 280 0.43 5.11 22.48
N VAL A 281 1.51 4.34 22.36
CA VAL A 281 2.87 4.77 22.74
C VAL A 281 3.29 6.07 22.07
N ALA A 282 2.98 6.26 20.79
CA ALA A 282 3.31 7.51 20.11
C ALA A 282 2.56 8.71 20.71
N ALA A 283 1.27 8.56 21.02
CA ALA A 283 0.43 9.61 21.58
C ALA A 283 0.83 9.98 23.01
N ASP A 284 1.22 9.00 23.82
CA ASP A 284 1.74 9.22 25.17
C ASP A 284 3.14 9.83 25.16
N ALA A 285 3.98 9.46 24.19
CA ALA A 285 5.27 10.12 23.98
C ALA A 285 5.08 11.61 23.66
N MET A 286 4.17 11.94 22.74
CA MET A 286 3.83 13.33 22.41
C MET A 286 3.28 14.08 23.63
N LYS A 287 2.39 13.46 24.41
CA LYS A 287 1.88 14.02 25.65
C LYS A 287 3.03 14.43 26.59
N LYS A 288 3.95 13.50 26.84
CA LYS A 288 5.06 13.70 27.77
C LYS A 288 6.07 14.75 27.27
N MET A 289 6.40 14.73 25.98
CA MET A 289 7.35 15.68 25.38
C MET A 289 6.83 17.12 25.34
N PHE A 290 5.52 17.34 25.46
CA PHE A 290 4.90 18.65 25.47
C PHE A 290 4.27 18.98 26.84
N GLY A 291 4.97 18.65 27.92
CA GLY A 291 4.58 19.05 29.29
C GLY A 291 3.32 18.36 29.80
N ASN A 292 3.13 17.08 29.47
CA ASN A 292 1.93 16.30 29.78
C ASN A 292 0.62 16.83 29.16
N SER A 293 0.73 17.59 28.07
CA SER A 293 -0.42 18.18 27.37
C SER A 293 -1.31 17.13 26.70
N VAL A 294 -2.55 17.00 27.18
CA VAL A 294 -3.58 16.15 26.57
C VAL A 294 -3.89 16.60 25.14
N VAL A 295 -3.81 17.91 24.87
CA VAL A 295 -4.04 18.45 23.52
C VAL A 295 -2.97 17.96 22.55
N ALA A 296 -1.69 17.91 22.97
CA ALA A 296 -0.60 17.40 22.14
C ALA A 296 -0.81 15.91 21.78
N SER A 297 -1.25 15.11 22.76
CA SER A 297 -1.62 13.70 22.54
C SER A 297 -2.75 13.55 21.52
N LYS A 298 -3.84 14.34 21.67
CA LYS A 298 -4.98 14.32 20.75
C LYS A 298 -4.61 14.77 19.33
N ILE A 299 -3.71 15.74 19.18
CA ILE A 299 -3.18 16.15 17.87
C ILE A 299 -2.43 14.98 17.20
N LEU A 300 -1.68 14.19 17.97
CA LEU A 300 -1.03 13.00 17.43
C LEU A 300 -2.04 11.92 17.03
N ILE A 301 -3.04 11.65 17.86
CA ILE A 301 -4.12 10.71 17.51
C ILE A 301 -4.82 11.15 16.22
N LEU A 302 -5.09 12.46 16.06
CA LEU A 302 -5.65 13.03 14.84
C LEU A 302 -4.74 12.81 13.63
N ALA A 303 -3.42 12.95 13.77
CA ALA A 303 -2.47 12.61 12.71
C ALA A 303 -2.46 11.11 12.40
N GLY A 304 -2.62 10.24 13.41
CA GLY A 304 -2.80 8.80 13.22
C GLY A 304 -4.06 8.45 12.41
N ILE A 305 -5.18 9.12 12.69
CA ILE A 305 -6.40 9.04 11.85
C ILE A 305 -6.10 9.55 10.44
N GLY A 306 -5.30 10.60 10.32
CA GLY A 306 -4.79 11.07 9.03
C GLY A 306 -4.07 9.95 8.27
N GLY A 307 -3.25 9.15 8.94
CA GLY A 307 -2.55 7.99 8.38
C GLY A 307 -3.50 6.94 7.80
N ILE A 308 -4.59 6.64 8.52
CA ILE A 308 -5.68 5.77 8.02
C ILE A 308 -6.25 6.34 6.72
N LEU A 309 -6.62 7.62 6.71
CA LEU A 309 -7.23 8.25 5.54
C LEU A 309 -6.29 8.29 4.33
N THR A 310 -4.99 8.55 4.55
CA THR A 310 -4.00 8.59 3.47
C THR A 310 -3.67 7.21 2.90
N SER A 311 -3.56 6.21 3.77
CA SER A 311 -3.34 4.81 3.39
C SER A 311 -4.53 4.29 2.60
N TRP A 312 -5.73 4.45 3.17
CA TRP A 312 -6.99 4.03 2.57
C TRP A 312 -7.18 4.62 1.18
N ASN A 313 -7.04 5.94 1.05
CA ASN A 313 -7.19 6.61 -0.25
C ASN A 313 -6.16 6.14 -1.28
N SER A 314 -4.90 5.96 -0.90
CA SER A 314 -3.85 5.48 -1.81
C SER A 314 -4.13 4.07 -2.34
N PHE A 315 -4.47 3.13 -1.47
CA PHE A 315 -4.77 1.76 -1.88
C PHE A 315 -6.09 1.64 -2.63
N PHE A 316 -7.07 2.49 -2.31
CA PHE A 316 -8.30 2.62 -3.08
C PHE A 316 -8.01 3.11 -4.51
N MET A 317 -7.17 4.14 -4.64
CA MET A 317 -6.73 4.64 -5.94
C MET A 317 -5.96 3.58 -6.73
N GLY A 318 -4.99 2.91 -6.11
CA GLY A 318 -4.19 1.85 -6.75
C GLY A 318 -5.04 0.65 -7.18
N GLY A 319 -5.91 0.16 -6.29
CA GLY A 319 -6.78 -0.99 -6.53
C GLY A 319 -7.76 -0.77 -7.67
N SER A 320 -8.40 0.40 -7.71
CA SER A 320 -9.39 0.68 -8.76
C SER A 320 -8.75 0.69 -10.15
N ARG A 321 -7.50 1.16 -10.25
CA ARG A 321 -6.70 1.22 -11.49
C ARG A 321 -6.13 -0.14 -11.89
N ALA A 322 -5.72 -0.96 -10.93
CA ALA A 322 -5.32 -2.34 -11.16
C ALA A 322 -6.51 -3.21 -11.66
N ILE A 323 -7.70 -3.05 -11.06
CA ILE A 323 -8.92 -3.74 -11.52
C ILE A 323 -9.30 -3.28 -12.94
N TYR A 324 -9.26 -1.96 -13.18
CA TYR A 324 -9.52 -1.38 -14.50
C TYR A 324 -8.60 -1.97 -15.57
N SER A 325 -7.28 -2.00 -15.33
CA SER A 325 -6.30 -2.48 -16.31
C SER A 325 -6.51 -3.97 -16.62
N MET A 326 -6.80 -4.80 -15.62
CA MET A 326 -7.12 -6.21 -15.84
C MET A 326 -8.42 -6.40 -16.64
N ALA A 327 -9.43 -5.57 -16.40
CA ALA A 327 -10.68 -5.60 -17.15
C ALA A 327 -10.48 -5.16 -18.62
N GLU A 328 -9.65 -4.14 -18.84
CA GLU A 328 -9.27 -3.66 -20.17
C GLU A 328 -8.51 -4.75 -20.96
N ALA A 329 -7.58 -5.44 -20.29
CA ALA A 329 -6.83 -6.59 -20.82
C ALA A 329 -7.68 -7.86 -21.02
N GLY A 330 -8.99 -7.81 -20.75
CA GLY A 330 -9.92 -8.93 -20.91
C GLY A 330 -9.64 -10.08 -19.94
N MET A 331 -9.07 -9.78 -18.77
CA MET A 331 -8.85 -10.72 -17.67
C MET A 331 -9.97 -10.66 -16.62
N LEU A 332 -10.69 -9.55 -16.55
CA LEU A 332 -11.87 -9.35 -15.70
C LEU A 332 -13.09 -8.94 -16.54
N PRO A 333 -14.32 -9.00 -15.99
CA PRO A 333 -15.51 -8.57 -16.69
C PRO A 333 -15.40 -7.15 -17.26
N LYS A 334 -15.72 -6.98 -18.56
CA LYS A 334 -15.51 -5.74 -19.31
C LYS A 334 -16.18 -4.50 -18.72
N PHE A 335 -17.26 -4.65 -17.97
CA PHE A 335 -17.92 -3.50 -17.34
C PHE A 335 -17.00 -2.81 -16.31
N LEU A 336 -16.03 -3.51 -15.72
CA LEU A 336 -15.06 -2.92 -14.79
C LEU A 336 -14.05 -2.00 -15.50
N ALA A 337 -13.91 -2.10 -16.82
CA ALA A 337 -13.07 -1.23 -17.64
C ALA A 337 -13.76 0.09 -18.03
N LYS A 338 -14.90 0.45 -17.41
CA LYS A 338 -15.63 1.68 -17.73
C LYS A 338 -14.98 2.89 -17.05
N ILE A 339 -14.57 3.87 -17.86
CA ILE A 339 -14.12 5.19 -17.39
C ILE A 339 -15.29 6.18 -17.38
N HIS A 340 -15.38 7.02 -16.34
CA HIS A 340 -16.36 8.09 -16.24
C HIS A 340 -16.14 9.13 -17.34
N PRO A 341 -17.17 9.54 -18.11
CA PRO A 341 -17.00 10.49 -19.21
C PRO A 341 -16.48 11.87 -18.74
N LYS A 342 -17.02 12.38 -17.63
CA LYS A 342 -16.62 13.65 -16.99
C LYS A 342 -15.37 13.56 -16.10
N TYR A 343 -15.37 12.68 -15.10
CA TYR A 343 -14.31 12.62 -14.07
C TYR A 343 -13.08 11.80 -14.46
N LYS A 344 -13.12 11.07 -15.58
CA LYS A 344 -12.03 10.22 -16.09
C LYS A 344 -11.48 9.21 -15.07
N THR A 345 -12.34 8.73 -14.17
CA THR A 345 -12.04 7.70 -13.15
C THR A 345 -12.65 6.35 -13.54
N PRO A 346 -12.09 5.20 -13.10
CA PRO A 346 -12.64 3.88 -13.44
C PRO A 346 -13.85 3.59 -12.54
N THR A 347 -15.01 4.15 -12.91
CA THR A 347 -16.22 4.23 -12.07
C THR A 347 -16.62 2.90 -11.47
N ASN A 348 -16.69 1.85 -12.27
CA ASN A 348 -17.19 0.56 -11.80
C ASN A 348 -16.19 -0.15 -10.88
N ALA A 349 -14.89 0.05 -11.09
CA ALA A 349 -13.87 -0.45 -10.17
C ALA A 349 -13.88 0.32 -8.84
N VAL A 350 -14.05 1.65 -8.89
CA VAL A 350 -14.24 2.50 -7.69
C VAL A 350 -15.46 2.05 -6.89
N ILE A 351 -16.61 1.85 -7.53
CA ILE A 351 -17.83 1.38 -6.85
C ILE A 351 -17.62 -0.01 -6.26
N LEU A 352 -16.98 -0.93 -6.99
CA LEU A 352 -16.71 -2.28 -6.49
C LEU A 352 -15.88 -2.27 -5.20
N ILE A 353 -14.76 -1.54 -5.19
CA ILE A 353 -13.90 -1.41 -4.01
C ILE A 353 -14.66 -0.69 -2.89
N GLY A 354 -15.44 0.34 -3.21
CA GLY A 354 -16.27 1.06 -2.26
C GLY A 354 -17.31 0.17 -1.58
N LEU A 355 -17.97 -0.72 -2.33
CA LEU A 355 -18.91 -1.70 -1.78
C LEU A 355 -18.21 -2.67 -0.83
N VAL A 356 -17.08 -3.25 -1.25
CA VAL A 356 -16.29 -4.16 -0.39
C VAL A 356 -15.86 -3.46 0.89
N SER A 357 -15.35 -2.24 0.78
CA SER A 357 -14.91 -1.41 1.91
C SER A 357 -16.07 -1.05 2.84
N SER A 358 -17.26 -0.78 2.30
CA SER A 358 -18.44 -0.40 3.09
C SER A 358 -19.05 -1.57 3.87
N ILE A 359 -18.88 -2.80 3.36
CA ILE A 359 -19.38 -4.02 4.02
C ILE A 359 -18.35 -4.57 5.02
N ALA A 360 -17.06 -4.25 4.85
CA ALA A 360 -15.98 -4.74 5.72
C ALA A 360 -16.24 -4.60 7.24
N PRO A 361 -16.82 -3.49 7.75
CA PRO A 361 -17.17 -3.37 9.17
C PRO A 361 -18.20 -4.37 9.69
N LEU A 362 -18.89 -5.13 8.84
CA LEU A 362 -19.81 -6.17 9.30
C LEU A 362 -19.10 -7.48 9.68
N PHE A 363 -17.80 -7.60 9.48
CA PHE A 363 -17.09 -8.86 9.69
C PHE A 363 -16.09 -8.86 10.86
N GLY A 364 -15.94 -7.73 11.55
CA GLY A 364 -15.14 -7.60 12.77
C GLY A 364 -13.63 -7.56 12.54
N GLU A 365 -12.88 -7.28 13.62
CA GLU A 365 -11.45 -6.96 13.55
C GLU A 365 -10.58 -8.19 13.21
N LYS A 366 -10.86 -9.36 13.79
CA LYS A 366 -10.02 -10.56 13.59
C LYS A 366 -9.97 -11.04 12.15
N MET A 367 -11.09 -10.99 11.43
CA MET A 367 -11.12 -11.41 10.03
C MET A 367 -10.20 -10.53 9.17
N LEU A 368 -10.03 -9.27 9.53
CA LEU A 368 -9.17 -8.36 8.79
C LEU A 368 -7.70 -8.58 9.04
N VAL A 369 -7.32 -9.11 10.21
CA VAL A 369 -5.95 -9.61 10.42
C VAL A 369 -5.65 -10.73 9.42
N TRP A 370 -6.57 -11.69 9.27
CA TRP A 370 -6.41 -12.77 8.30
C TRP A 370 -6.34 -12.26 6.86
N LEU A 371 -7.22 -11.30 6.51
CA LEU A 371 -7.25 -10.69 5.20
C LEU A 371 -5.97 -9.91 4.90
N SER A 372 -5.47 -9.14 5.87
CA SER A 372 -4.21 -8.40 5.77
C SER A 372 -3.00 -9.33 5.57
N ASN A 373 -2.94 -10.44 6.32
CA ASN A 373 -1.88 -11.44 6.17
C ASN A 373 -1.92 -12.11 4.77
N ALA A 374 -3.12 -12.49 4.31
CA ALA A 374 -3.33 -13.02 2.96
C ALA A 374 -2.98 -11.98 1.88
N GLY A 375 -3.33 -10.71 2.09
CA GLY A 375 -2.99 -9.59 1.23
C GLY A 375 -1.50 -9.33 1.12
N GLY A 376 -0.78 -9.36 2.24
CA GLY A 376 0.68 -9.24 2.28
C GLY A 376 1.36 -10.34 1.48
N PHE A 377 0.88 -11.59 1.59
CA PHE A 377 1.35 -12.70 0.76
C PHE A 377 1.11 -12.43 -0.74
N GLY A 378 -0.07 -11.94 -1.10
CA GLY A 378 -0.42 -11.54 -2.47
C GLY A 378 0.52 -10.47 -3.05
N ILE A 379 0.82 -9.43 -2.28
CA ILE A 379 1.74 -8.35 -2.68
C ILE A 379 3.16 -8.89 -2.92
N LEU A 380 3.64 -9.77 -2.05
CA LEU A 380 4.98 -10.36 -2.20
C LEU A 380 5.09 -11.24 -3.45
N ILE A 381 4.04 -11.97 -3.82
CA ILE A 381 3.98 -12.68 -5.11
C ILE A 381 4.10 -11.69 -6.27
N SER A 382 3.38 -10.56 -6.21
CA SER A 382 3.45 -9.51 -7.22
C SER A 382 4.85 -8.92 -7.33
N TYR A 383 5.47 -8.55 -6.20
CA TYR A 383 6.83 -8.02 -6.15
C TYR A 383 7.85 -9.01 -6.72
N LEU A 384 7.70 -10.30 -6.44
CA LEU A 384 8.53 -11.35 -7.03
C LEU A 384 8.38 -11.39 -8.55
N LEU A 385 7.14 -11.41 -9.07
CA LEU A 385 6.88 -11.46 -10.51
C LEU A 385 7.34 -10.19 -11.23
N VAL A 386 7.21 -9.01 -10.62
CA VAL A 386 7.75 -7.75 -11.16
C VAL A 386 9.29 -7.79 -11.18
N SER A 387 9.93 -8.29 -10.13
CA SER A 387 11.40 -8.42 -10.07
C SER A 387 11.93 -9.39 -11.13
N ILE A 388 11.23 -10.51 -11.36
CA ILE A 388 11.52 -11.43 -12.47
C ILE A 388 11.31 -10.72 -13.81
N SER A 389 10.20 -9.99 -13.97
CA SER A 389 9.88 -9.27 -15.20
C SER A 389 10.96 -8.25 -15.57
N PHE A 390 11.51 -7.55 -14.58
CA PHE A 390 12.64 -6.63 -14.73
C PHE A 390 13.87 -7.32 -15.33
N LEU A 391 14.31 -8.46 -14.78
CA LEU A 391 15.46 -9.20 -15.32
C LEU A 391 15.17 -9.79 -16.71
N VAL A 392 13.96 -10.29 -16.93
CA VAL A 392 13.54 -10.86 -18.22
C VAL A 392 13.54 -9.79 -19.31
N LEU A 393 13.00 -8.60 -19.05
CA LEU A 393 12.98 -7.49 -20.02
C LEU A 393 14.38 -6.93 -20.31
N ARG A 394 15.31 -7.02 -19.35
CA ARG A 394 16.72 -6.69 -19.59
C ARG A 394 17.39 -7.66 -20.58
N LYS A 395 16.92 -8.91 -20.65
CA LYS A 395 17.43 -9.92 -21.60
C LYS A 395 16.67 -9.92 -22.94
N LYS A 396 15.34 -9.86 -22.90
CA LYS A 396 14.47 -9.90 -24.10
C LYS A 396 14.48 -8.58 -24.88
N GLU A 397 14.51 -7.45 -24.18
CA GLU A 397 14.43 -6.11 -24.78
C GLU A 397 15.58 -5.19 -24.30
N PRO A 398 16.83 -5.49 -24.65
CA PRO A 398 17.99 -4.71 -24.19
C PRO A 398 17.95 -3.26 -24.69
N ASN A 399 17.36 -3.02 -25.87
CA ASN A 399 17.29 -1.71 -26.53
C ASN A 399 16.08 -0.84 -26.11
N MET A 400 15.18 -1.34 -25.26
CA MET A 400 14.04 -0.56 -24.76
C MET A 400 14.51 0.73 -24.07
N GLU A 401 13.85 1.86 -24.35
CA GLU A 401 14.13 3.13 -23.70
C GLU A 401 13.87 3.04 -22.18
N ARG A 402 14.85 3.46 -21.37
CA ARG A 402 14.79 3.41 -19.90
C ARG A 402 15.14 4.78 -19.33
N PRO A 403 14.16 5.69 -19.19
CA PRO A 403 14.40 7.05 -18.73
C PRO A 403 15.06 7.10 -17.35
N TYR A 404 14.62 6.23 -16.43
CA TYR A 404 15.35 5.90 -15.20
C TYR A 404 16.02 4.54 -15.37
N LYS A 405 17.36 4.49 -15.27
CA LYS A 405 18.15 3.28 -15.51
C LYS A 405 18.91 2.89 -14.24
N VAL A 406 18.65 1.69 -13.75
CA VAL A 406 19.39 1.07 -12.64
C VAL A 406 20.81 0.73 -13.10
N LYS A 407 21.81 1.07 -12.27
CA LYS A 407 23.24 0.90 -12.56
C LYS A 407 23.67 -0.57 -12.59
N HIS A 408 23.33 -1.33 -11.56
CA HIS A 408 23.70 -2.76 -11.43
C HIS A 408 22.45 -3.66 -11.54
N PRO A 409 21.79 -3.73 -12.71
CA PRO A 409 20.47 -4.34 -12.85
C PRO A 409 20.47 -5.83 -12.49
N LYS A 410 21.51 -6.59 -12.85
CA LYS A 410 21.59 -8.01 -12.48
C LYS A 410 21.62 -8.20 -10.97
N PHE A 411 22.50 -7.48 -10.28
CA PHE A 411 22.59 -7.54 -8.81
C PHE A 411 21.28 -7.11 -8.14
N VAL A 412 20.74 -5.96 -8.55
CA VAL A 412 19.50 -5.41 -7.97
C VAL A 412 18.31 -6.36 -8.18
N GLY A 413 18.11 -6.86 -9.41
CA GLY A 413 17.01 -7.76 -9.71
C GLY A 413 17.17 -9.13 -9.02
N THR A 414 18.38 -9.68 -8.97
CA THR A 414 18.63 -10.95 -8.26
C THR A 414 18.40 -10.80 -6.75
N MET A 415 18.89 -9.71 -6.15
CA MET A 415 18.63 -9.44 -4.73
C MET A 415 17.15 -9.26 -4.44
N ALA A 416 16.41 -8.52 -5.27
CA ALA A 416 14.96 -8.37 -5.12
C ALA A 416 14.24 -9.74 -5.15
N ILE A 417 14.61 -10.64 -6.08
CA ILE A 417 14.05 -11.98 -6.14
C ILE A 417 14.38 -12.79 -4.89
N VAL A 418 15.66 -12.85 -4.48
CA VAL A 418 16.10 -13.63 -3.32
C VAL A 418 15.38 -13.16 -2.05
N LEU A 419 15.25 -11.85 -1.87
CA LEU A 419 14.61 -11.27 -0.71
C LEU A 419 13.09 -11.50 -0.71
N CYS A 420 12.41 -11.34 -1.85
CA CYS A 420 10.98 -11.67 -1.97
C CYS A 420 10.73 -13.16 -1.72
N VAL A 421 11.58 -14.07 -2.23
CA VAL A 421 11.48 -15.51 -1.95
C VAL A 421 11.70 -15.79 -0.47
N GLY A 422 12.74 -15.21 0.14
CA GLY A 422 13.00 -15.34 1.57
C GLY A 422 11.82 -14.89 2.42
N MET A 423 11.19 -13.77 2.08
CA MET A 423 9.99 -13.27 2.76
C MET A 423 8.78 -14.18 2.55
N LEU A 424 8.52 -14.63 1.32
CA LEU A 424 7.43 -15.57 1.03
C LEU A 424 7.57 -16.89 1.81
N LEU A 425 8.81 -17.38 1.99
CA LEU A 425 9.04 -18.56 2.81
C LEU A 425 8.60 -18.33 4.26
N MET A 426 8.72 -17.12 4.81
CA MET A 426 8.30 -16.83 6.18
C MET A 426 6.79 -16.96 6.42
N PHE A 427 5.99 -16.93 5.35
CA PHE A 427 4.54 -17.16 5.37
C PHE A 427 4.18 -18.66 5.34
N MET A 428 5.15 -19.57 5.19
CA MET A 428 4.89 -21.01 5.20
C MET A 428 4.58 -21.54 6.62
N PRO A 429 3.79 -22.64 6.73
CA PRO A 429 3.46 -23.24 8.02
C PRO A 429 4.71 -23.57 8.85
N GLY A 430 4.71 -23.20 10.13
CA GLY A 430 5.82 -23.46 11.06
C GLY A 430 6.90 -22.38 11.12
N LEU A 431 6.79 -21.31 10.31
CA LEU A 431 7.68 -20.15 10.36
C LEU A 431 7.03 -18.96 11.09
N PRO A 432 7.81 -17.92 11.48
CA PRO A 432 7.34 -16.86 12.39
C PRO A 432 6.13 -16.05 11.90
N SER A 433 5.90 -16.00 10.59
CA SER A 433 4.74 -15.32 9.97
C SER A 433 3.87 -16.30 9.19
N GLY A 434 3.93 -17.58 9.56
CA GLY A 434 3.22 -18.66 8.90
C GLY A 434 1.72 -18.40 8.84
N LEU A 435 1.15 -18.52 7.64
CA LEU A 435 -0.27 -18.29 7.42
C LEU A 435 -1.10 -19.35 8.15
N SER A 436 -2.12 -18.89 8.87
CA SER A 436 -3.02 -19.70 9.70
C SER A 436 -4.04 -20.47 8.86
N TRP A 437 -4.04 -21.79 8.99
CA TRP A 437 -5.10 -22.65 8.45
C TRP A 437 -6.27 -22.74 9.46
N PRO A 438 -7.55 -22.71 9.03
CA PRO A 438 -8.03 -22.68 7.65
C PRO A 438 -8.26 -21.26 7.08
N TYR A 439 -8.23 -20.21 7.90
CA TYR A 439 -8.74 -18.90 7.51
C TYR A 439 -7.90 -18.19 6.45
N GLU A 440 -6.60 -18.01 6.69
CA GLU A 440 -5.74 -17.19 5.83
C GLU A 440 -5.44 -17.88 4.51
N TRP A 441 -5.11 -19.18 4.56
CA TRP A 441 -4.99 -20.01 3.37
C TRP A 441 -6.31 -20.17 2.63
N GLY A 442 -7.43 -20.27 3.35
CA GLY A 442 -8.77 -20.31 2.77
C GLY A 442 -9.09 -19.06 1.96
N ILE A 443 -8.72 -17.87 2.47
CA ILE A 443 -8.84 -16.60 1.74
C ILE A 443 -8.01 -16.63 0.47
N ILE A 444 -6.72 -17.02 0.54
CA ILE A 444 -5.83 -17.07 -0.63
C ILE A 444 -6.38 -18.03 -1.69
N LEU A 445 -6.72 -19.27 -1.30
CA LEU A 445 -7.24 -20.28 -2.21
C LEU A 445 -8.55 -19.82 -2.85
N THR A 446 -9.48 -19.30 -2.05
CA THR A 446 -10.76 -18.79 -2.55
C THR A 446 -10.55 -17.61 -3.50
N TRP A 447 -9.64 -16.69 -3.18
CA TRP A 447 -9.32 -15.53 -4.01
C TRP A 447 -8.76 -15.93 -5.37
N PHE A 448 -7.79 -16.85 -5.41
CA PHE A 448 -7.21 -17.33 -6.66
C PHE A 448 -8.17 -18.22 -7.46
N LEU A 449 -9.06 -18.98 -6.80
CA LEU A 449 -10.14 -19.71 -7.46
C LEU A 449 -11.14 -18.75 -8.12
N LEU A 450 -11.62 -17.73 -7.39
CA LEU A 450 -12.50 -16.68 -7.92
C LEU A 450 -11.85 -15.96 -9.11
N GLY A 451 -10.57 -15.60 -8.96
CA GLY A 451 -9.78 -15.01 -10.03
C GLY A 451 -9.70 -15.91 -11.26
N GLY A 452 -9.42 -17.20 -11.07
CA GLY A 452 -9.39 -18.19 -12.15
C GLY A 452 -10.73 -18.28 -12.90
N ILE A 453 -11.85 -18.27 -12.17
CA ILE A 453 -13.20 -18.25 -12.77
C ILE A 453 -13.39 -16.98 -13.60
N PHE A 454 -13.08 -15.80 -13.03
CA PHE A 454 -13.20 -14.53 -13.78
C PHE A 454 -12.32 -14.50 -15.01
N TYR A 455 -11.07 -14.97 -14.90
CA TYR A 455 -10.13 -15.05 -16.01
C TYR A 455 -10.66 -15.93 -17.14
N LEU A 456 -11.22 -17.11 -16.82
CA LEU A 456 -11.78 -18.03 -17.81
C LEU A 456 -13.03 -17.45 -18.48
N VAL A 457 -13.94 -16.87 -17.70
CA VAL A 457 -15.18 -16.26 -18.22
C VAL A 457 -14.87 -15.05 -19.10
N ALA A 458 -14.00 -14.15 -18.63
CA ALA A 458 -13.59 -12.95 -19.36
C ALA A 458 -12.80 -13.31 -20.62
N SER A 459 -11.88 -14.29 -20.54
CA SER A 459 -11.09 -14.72 -21.70
C SER A 459 -11.95 -15.40 -22.76
N LYS A 460 -12.94 -16.22 -22.38
CA LYS A 460 -13.90 -16.82 -23.34
C LYS A 460 -14.73 -15.74 -24.04
N LYS A 461 -15.26 -14.78 -23.28
CA LYS A 461 -16.04 -13.67 -23.83
C LYS A 461 -15.18 -12.78 -24.75
N ALA A 462 -13.95 -12.49 -24.35
CA ALA A 462 -12.99 -11.76 -25.16
C ALA A 462 -12.61 -12.50 -26.45
N ALA A 463 -12.39 -13.82 -26.41
CA ALA A 463 -12.10 -14.64 -27.59
C ALA A 463 -13.29 -14.68 -28.58
N ASN A 464 -14.51 -14.70 -28.06
CA ASN A 464 -15.72 -14.63 -28.88
C ASN A 464 -15.88 -13.25 -29.54
N GLU A 465 -15.50 -12.18 -28.84
CA GLU A 465 -15.54 -10.82 -29.39
C GLU A 465 -14.34 -10.48 -30.31
N SER A 466 -13.17 -11.11 -30.10
CA SER A 466 -11.95 -10.88 -30.91
C SER A 466 -12.00 -11.51 -32.30
N LYS A 467 -13.08 -12.22 -32.66
CA LYS A 467 -13.39 -12.47 -34.08
C LYS A 467 -13.67 -11.17 -34.86
N HIS A 468 -13.78 -10.02 -34.18
CA HIS A 468 -14.04 -8.71 -34.82
C HIS A 468 -13.07 -7.56 -34.46
N THR A 469 -11.94 -7.75 -33.75
CA THR A 469 -11.02 -6.60 -33.52
C THR A 469 -9.60 -6.99 -33.05
N LYS A 470 -8.58 -6.61 -33.85
CA LYS A 470 -7.14 -6.92 -33.68
C LYS A 470 -6.35 -5.92 -32.81
N TYR A 471 -7.01 -4.91 -32.22
CA TYR A 471 -6.35 -3.70 -31.68
C TYR A 471 -5.87 -3.78 -30.22
N LYS A 472 -6.28 -4.77 -29.41
CA LYS A 472 -6.05 -4.74 -27.94
C LYS A 472 -4.70 -5.31 -27.46
N GLU A 473 -4.02 -6.14 -28.26
CA GLU A 473 -2.69 -6.68 -27.89
C GLU A 473 -1.57 -5.64 -27.98
N ASP A 474 -1.74 -4.59 -28.80
CA ASP A 474 -0.71 -3.60 -29.05
C ASP A 474 -0.51 -2.64 -27.87
N TYR A 475 -1.56 -2.39 -27.08
CA TYR A 475 -1.48 -1.52 -25.90
C TYR A 475 -0.52 -2.09 -24.84
N TYR A 476 -0.49 -3.39 -24.60
CA TYR A 476 0.41 -3.99 -23.60
C TYR A 476 1.79 -4.36 -24.16
N THR A 477 1.95 -4.39 -25.48
CA THR A 477 3.20 -4.81 -26.14
C THR A 477 4.01 -3.66 -26.73
N ASN A 478 3.49 -2.42 -26.80
CA ASN A 478 4.07 -1.31 -27.60
C ASN A 478 4.69 -1.81 -28.91
N LYS A 479 4.02 -2.73 -29.63
CA LYS A 479 4.36 -2.90 -31.04
C LYS A 479 3.98 -1.57 -31.69
N LYS A 480 4.98 -0.82 -32.15
CA LYS A 480 4.73 0.28 -33.08
C LYS A 480 3.85 -0.32 -34.17
N VAL A 481 2.67 0.24 -34.39
CA VAL A 481 1.97 0.07 -35.66
C VAL A 481 2.95 0.64 -36.69
N SER A 482 3.72 -0.23 -37.32
CA SER A 482 4.33 0.07 -38.60
C SER A 482 3.15 0.25 -39.54
N VAL A 483 2.80 1.51 -39.80
CA VAL A 483 2.02 1.86 -40.99
C VAL A 483 2.81 1.43 -42.20
#